data_AF-A0A645CYI2-F1
#
_entry.id   AF-A0A645CYI2-F1
#
_cell.length_a   1.000
_cell.length_b   1.000
_cell.length_c   1.000
_cell.angle_alpha   90.00
_cell.angle_beta   90.00
_cell.angle_gamma   90.00
#
_symmetry.space_group_name_H-M   'P 1'
#
loop_
_entity.id
_entity.type
_entity.pdbx_description
1 polymer ?
#
loop_
_entity_poly.entity_id
_entity_poly.type
_entity_poly.pdbx_seq_one_letter_code
_entity_poly.pdbx_strand_id
1 'polypeptide(L)' 'MTHETYDVAAQVQAFAELDGEILACGTCLKSRNMEGSDVCPISTMIDCVQMVEWADKVVTF' A
#
# COMPACT_ATOMS: atom_id res chain seq x y z
N MET A 1 11.53 -10.28 -1.82
CA MET A 1 10.27 -10.98 -1.51
C MET A 1 9.81 -11.76 -2.74
N THR A 2 10.66 -12.64 -3.26
CA THR A 2 10.37 -13.41 -4.47
C THR A 2 10.16 -14.87 -4.08
N HIS A 3 9.10 -15.49 -4.60
CA HIS A 3 8.69 -16.87 -4.28
C HIS A 3 8.07 -17.50 -5.53
N GLU A 4 8.40 -18.76 -5.83
CA GLU A 4 7.97 -19.45 -7.05
C GLU A 4 6.44 -19.43 -7.26
N THR A 5 5.68 -19.68 -6.21
CA THR A 5 4.19 -19.69 -6.27
C THR A 5 3.53 -18.35 -5.91
N TYR A 6 4.14 -17.52 -5.07
CA TYR A 6 3.47 -16.37 -4.44
C TYR A 6 4.41 -15.16 -4.37
N ASP A 7 4.79 -14.64 -5.55
CA ASP A 7 5.68 -13.50 -5.65
C ASP A 7 4.93 -12.17 -5.40
N VAL A 8 4.87 -11.76 -4.13
CA VAL A 8 4.22 -10.51 -3.72
C VAL A 8 4.94 -9.29 -4.32
N ALA A 9 6.26 -9.35 -4.50
CA ALA A 9 7.01 -8.23 -5.08
C ALA A 9 6.59 -7.99 -6.54
N ALA A 10 6.43 -9.06 -7.32
CA ALA A 10 5.94 -8.96 -8.69
C ALA A 10 4.51 -8.41 -8.74
N GLN A 11 3.62 -8.79 -7.81
CA GLN A 11 2.25 -8.27 -7.76
C GLN A 11 2.20 -6.79 -7.39
N VAL A 12 3.01 -6.35 -6.42
CA VAL A 12 3.11 -4.93 -6.04
C VAL A 12 3.59 -4.08 -7.22
N GLN A 13 4.58 -4.56 -7.97
CA GLN A 13 5.08 -3.85 -9.14
C GLN A 13 4.03 -3.78 -10.25
N ALA A 14 3.37 -4.90 -10.57
CA ALA A 14 2.31 -4.93 -11.56
C ALA A 14 1.14 -4.00 -11.22
N PHE A 15 0.78 -3.89 -9.93
CA PHE A 15 -0.26 -2.98 -9.48
C PHE A 15 0.12 -1.51 -9.72
N ALA A 16 1.37 -1.13 -9.40
CA ALA A 16 1.87 0.22 -9.62
C ALA A 16 1.98 0.57 -11.12
N GLU A 17 2.37 -0.38 -11.96
CA GLU A 17 2.41 -0.21 -13.43
C GLU A 17 1.02 -0.04 -14.05
N LEU A 18 -0.05 -0.46 -13.35
CA LEU A 18 -1.45 -0.26 -13.72
C LEU A 18 -2.06 0.99 -13.07
N ASP A 19 -1.23 1.96 -12.68
CA ASP A 19 -1.62 3.21 -12.01
C ASP A 19 -2.32 2.99 -10.65
N GLY A 20 -2.11 1.84 -10.03
CA GLY A 20 -2.62 1.53 -8.70
C GLY A 20 -1.81 2.24 -7.61
N GLU A 21 -2.51 2.91 -6.69
CA GLU A 21 -1.88 3.62 -5.56
C GLU A 21 -1.79 2.75 -4.31
N ILE A 22 -0.60 2.67 -3.70
CA ILE A 22 -0.38 1.93 -2.45
C ILE A 22 0.03 2.90 -1.36
N LEU A 23 -0.76 2.97 -0.29
CA LEU A 23 -0.51 3.87 0.83
C LEU A 23 -0.06 3.08 2.06
N ALA A 24 1.15 3.35 2.56
CA ALA A 24 1.70 2.66 3.72
C ALA A 24 1.54 3.50 4.99
N CYS A 25 0.73 3.02 5.94
CA CYS A 25 0.48 3.71 7.21
C CYS A 25 1.79 4.01 7.97
N GLY A 26 2.09 5.30 8.16
CA GLY A 26 3.36 5.74 8.74
C GLY A 26 3.61 5.27 10.17
N THR A 27 2.57 5.22 11.01
CA THR A 27 2.71 4.70 12.39
C THR A 27 3.02 3.20 12.40
N CYS A 28 2.43 2.45 11.47
CA CYS A 28 2.69 1.02 11.28
C CYS A 28 4.11 0.75 10.79
N LEU A 29 4.63 1.55 9.85
CA LEU A 29 6.01 1.43 9.37
C LEU A 29 7.01 1.78 10.48
N LYS A 30 6.78 2.89 11.19
CA LYS A 30 7.62 3.30 12.33
C LYS A 30 7.69 2.23 13.41
N SER A 31 6.55 1.60 13.75
CA SER A 31 6.51 0.50 14.72
C SER A 31 7.32 -0.73 14.29
N ARG A 32 7.58 -0.88 12.99
CA ARG A 32 8.33 -1.99 12.41
C ARG A 32 9.77 -1.60 12.03
N ASN A 33 10.21 -0.38 12.38
CA ASN A 33 11.48 0.20 11.97
C ASN A 33 11.67 0.17 10.45
N MET A 34 10.62 0.48 9.71
CA MET A 34 10.62 0.54 8.25
C MET A 34 10.40 1.98 7.77
N GLU A 35 10.90 2.27 6.57
CA GLU A 35 10.67 3.51 5.85
C GLU A 35 9.70 3.30 4.68
N GLY A 36 9.16 4.39 4.13
CA GLY A 36 8.36 4.33 2.90
C GLY A 36 9.24 4.11 1.66
N SER A 37 8.60 3.85 0.53
CA SER A 37 9.27 3.75 -0.78
C SER A 37 8.52 4.58 -1.82
N ASP A 38 9.09 4.71 -3.01
CA ASP A 38 8.43 5.42 -4.13
C ASP A 38 7.10 4.77 -4.52
N VAL A 39 7.04 3.43 -4.47
CA VAL A 39 5.82 2.66 -4.80
C VAL A 39 4.83 2.61 -3.62
N CYS A 40 5.32 2.68 -2.39
CA CYS A 40 4.51 2.63 -1.17
C CYS A 40 4.85 3.82 -0.26
N PRO A 41 4.43 5.06 -0.62
CA PRO A 41 4.70 6.25 0.18
C PRO A 41 4.07 6.15 1.58
N ILE A 42 4.65 6.91 2.51
CA ILE A 42 4.10 7.05 3.85
C ILE A 42 2.76 7.80 3.78
N SER A 43 1.73 7.22 4.39
CA SER A 43 0.42 7.82 4.53
C SER A 43 0.02 8.02 5.99
N THR A 44 -1.07 8.77 6.17
CA THR A 44 -1.69 9.12 7.44
C THR A 44 -3.11 8.55 7.52
N MET A 45 -3.72 8.66 8.70
CA MET A 45 -5.14 8.32 8.87
C MET A 45 -6.06 9.24 8.06
N ILE A 46 -5.63 10.47 7.73
CA ILE A 46 -6.43 11.39 6.90
C ILE A 46 -6.52 10.83 5.48
N ASP A 47 -5.42 10.35 4.92
CA ASP A 47 -5.40 9.76 3.57
C ASP A 47 -6.27 8.49 3.51
N CYS A 48 -6.26 7.70 4.58
CA CYS A 48 -7.14 6.52 4.69
C CYS A 48 -8.63 6.92 4.69
N VAL A 49 -9.02 7.93 5.47
CA VAL A 49 -10.40 8.43 5.48
C VAL A 49 -10.78 8.99 4.11
N GLN A 50 -9.90 9.77 3.47
CA GLN A 50 -10.15 10.30 2.13
C GLN A 50 -10.35 9.21 1.09
N MET A 51 -9.55 8.14 1.12
CA MET A 51 -9.73 6.99 0.24
C MET A 51 -11.07 6.31 0.46
N VAL A 52 -11.47 6.11 1.72
CA VAL A 52 -12.76 5.50 2.08
C VAL A 52 -13.94 6.38 1.66
N GLU A 53 -13.85 7.69 1.84
CA GLU A 53 -14.90 8.64 1.44
C GLU A 53 -15.02 8.78 -0.08
N TRP A 54 -13.91 8.66 -0.81
CA TRP A 54 -13.89 8.71 -2.27
C TRP A 54 -14.42 7.43 -2.91
N ALA A 55 -14.15 6.27 -2.32
CA ALA A 55 -14.50 4.98 -2.93
C ALA A 55 -15.99 4.64 -2.80
N ASP A 56 -16.61 4.18 -3.89
CA ASP A 56 -17.98 3.65 -3.85
C ASP A 56 -18.10 2.36 -3.00
N LYS A 57 -17.00 1.60 -2.90
CA LYS A 57 -16.90 0.33 -2.18
C LYS A 57 -15.52 0.15 -1.59
N VAL A 58 -15.47 -0.40 -0.38
CA VAL A 58 -14.23 -0.74 0.32
C VAL A 58 -14.26 -2.22 0.70
N VAL A 59 -13.15 -2.93 0.45
CA VAL A 59 -12.97 -4.34 0.82
C VAL A 59 -11.79 -4.43 1.78
N THR A 60 -11.99 -5.15 2.89
CA THR A 60 -10.99 -5.35 3.95
C THR A 60 -10.61 -6.83 4.07
N PHE A 61 -9.32 -7.12 4.22
CA PHE A 61 -8.75 -8.48 4.29
C PHE A 61 -7.94 -8.70 5.57
#